data_AF-A0A535BQF6-F1
#
_entry.id   AF-A0A535BQF6-F1
#
_cell.length_a   1.000
_cell.length_b   1.000
_cell.length_c   1.000
_cell.angle_alpha   90.00
_cell.angle_beta   90.00
_cell.angle_gamma   90.00
#
_symmetry.space_group_name_H-M   'P 1'
#
loop_
_entity.id
_entity.type
_entity.pdbx_description
1 polymer ?
#
loop_
_entity_poly.entity_id
_entity_poly.type
_entity_poly.pdbx_seq_one_letter_code
_entity_poly.pdbx_strand_id
1 'polypeptide(L)'
;MTSNDLPQGMTQNTISLLLGHPDPATLLTPEMRNAMQRVISSPQAYTALQYGPEQGTQSLINFLVEKINREQGLSVQPTNLMLVAGATHAIDMLTRLYARPGEVVLVEAPTYVDAIHIFRDHQVELYAIPTDEDGLIPSELEKQLALLHSSGKFPRILYTIPNFHNPTGCTLPEARRSEIIGLAGHYGFLIVEDDVYRDLSFEGAAPASFYALAHGDQVLSIGSFSKTLAPGLRLGWLLGSADAIQRCIDCGTTQM
;
A
#
# COMPACT_ATOMS: atom_id res chain seq x y z
N MET A 1 -33.07 -7.88 8.74
CA MET A 1 -32.22 -6.71 9.11
C MET A 1 -31.02 -7.26 9.84
N THR A 2 -29.91 -7.49 9.13
CA THR A 2 -28.63 -7.81 9.78
C THR A 2 -28.22 -6.58 10.57
N SER A 3 -28.26 -6.63 11.89
CA SER A 3 -27.82 -5.52 12.73
C SER A 3 -26.35 -5.24 12.39
N ASN A 4 -26.07 -4.01 11.96
CA ASN A 4 -24.71 -3.51 11.72
C ASN A 4 -23.90 -3.35 13.04
N ASP A 5 -24.43 -3.84 14.15
CA ASP A 5 -23.85 -3.75 15.49
C ASP A 5 -22.79 -4.83 15.76
N LEU A 6 -22.67 -5.82 14.88
CA LEU A 6 -21.57 -6.78 14.91
C LEU A 6 -20.49 -6.37 13.90
N PRO A 7 -19.19 -6.50 14.22
CA PRO A 7 -18.14 -6.44 13.22
C PRO A 7 -18.51 -7.33 12.01
N GLN A 8 -18.29 -6.83 10.79
CA GLN A 8 -18.78 -7.45 9.56
C GLN A 8 -18.53 -8.97 9.54
N GLY A 9 -19.58 -9.75 9.25
CA GLY A 9 -19.50 -11.21 9.03
C GLY A 9 -19.62 -12.08 10.28
N MET A 10 -19.90 -11.53 11.47
CA MET A 10 -20.10 -12.36 12.67
C MET A 10 -21.55 -12.84 12.80
N THR A 11 -21.73 -14.17 12.81
CA THR A 11 -22.94 -14.83 13.28
C THR A 11 -22.86 -15.03 14.80
N GLN A 12 -23.99 -14.88 15.51
CA GLN A 12 -24.02 -15.15 16.96
C GLN A 12 -23.50 -16.57 17.27
N ASN A 13 -22.74 -16.72 18.37
CA ASN A 13 -22.12 -17.96 18.82
C ASN A 13 -21.15 -18.62 17.82
N THR A 14 -20.52 -17.83 16.95
CA THR A 14 -19.50 -18.33 16.00
C THR A 14 -18.18 -17.59 16.20
N ILE A 15 -17.06 -18.31 16.09
CA ILE A 15 -15.72 -17.71 16.02
C ILE A 15 -15.37 -17.55 14.54
N SER A 16 -15.19 -16.31 14.08
CA SER A 16 -14.76 -16.02 12.71
C SER A 16 -13.25 -16.08 12.62
N LEU A 17 -12.74 -16.96 11.75
CA LEU A 17 -11.32 -17.02 11.34
C LEU A 17 -11.14 -16.58 9.87
N LEU A 18 -12.15 -15.90 9.30
CA LEU A 18 -12.21 -15.57 7.89
C LEU A 18 -11.49 -14.25 7.55
N LEU A 19 -11.66 -13.23 8.40
CA LEU A 19 -11.21 -11.88 8.13
C LEU A 19 -10.19 -11.46 9.19
N GLY A 20 -9.09 -10.85 8.75
CA GLY A 20 -8.06 -10.29 9.63
C GLY A 20 -8.47 -8.95 10.25
N HIS A 21 -9.63 -8.93 10.91
CA HIS A 21 -10.10 -7.78 11.68
C HIS A 21 -9.43 -7.75 13.06
N PRO A 22 -8.98 -6.58 13.55
CA PRO A 22 -8.46 -6.47 14.91
C PRO A 22 -9.57 -6.78 15.92
N ASP A 23 -9.19 -7.41 17.03
CA ASP A 23 -10.06 -7.56 18.19
C ASP A 23 -10.51 -6.16 18.67
N PRO A 24 -11.82 -5.90 18.83
CA PRO A 24 -12.30 -4.62 19.35
C PRO A 24 -11.64 -4.18 20.66
N ALA A 25 -11.22 -5.12 21.52
CA ALA A 25 -10.54 -4.83 22.77
C ALA A 25 -9.11 -4.30 22.60
N THR A 26 -8.46 -4.54 21.45
CA THR A 26 -7.10 -4.04 21.16
C THR A 26 -7.10 -2.68 20.47
N LEU A 27 -8.28 -2.17 20.08
CA LEU A 27 -8.41 -0.83 19.49
C LEU A 27 -8.13 0.25 20.54
N LEU A 28 -7.33 1.24 20.16
CA LEU A 28 -6.87 2.37 20.99
C LEU A 28 -7.98 3.41 21.23
N THR A 29 -9.17 2.96 21.64
CA THR A 29 -10.38 3.80 21.74
C THR A 29 -10.22 4.97 22.71
N PRO A 30 -9.64 4.81 23.93
CA PRO A 30 -9.38 5.93 24.84
C PRO A 30 -8.41 6.96 24.26
N GLU A 31 -7.32 6.51 23.62
CA GLU A 31 -6.30 7.36 23.02
C GLU A 31 -6.87 8.15 21.85
N MET A 32 -7.66 7.50 20.99
CA MET A 32 -8.35 8.13 19.87
C MET A 32 -9.35 9.19 20.35
N ARG A 33 -10.12 8.90 21.40
CA ARG A 33 -11.02 9.89 22.03
C ARG A 33 -10.24 11.11 22.49
N ASN A 34 -9.15 10.90 23.22
CA ASN A 34 -8.32 11.98 23.75
C ASN A 34 -7.67 12.80 22.61
N ALA A 35 -7.18 12.16 21.56
CA ALA A 35 -6.62 12.83 20.39
C ALA A 35 -7.65 13.70 19.68
N MET A 36 -8.85 13.17 19.44
CA MET A 36 -9.93 13.92 18.80
C MET A 36 -10.38 15.11 19.65
N GLN A 37 -10.52 14.94 20.97
CA GLN A 37 -10.84 16.04 21.89
C GLN A 37 -9.78 17.14 21.86
N ARG A 38 -8.49 16.78 21.82
CA ARG A 38 -7.40 17.77 21.70
C ARG A 38 -7.50 18.59 20.42
N VAL A 39 -7.77 17.95 19.28
CA VAL A 39 -7.87 18.65 17.99
C VAL A 39 -9.11 19.54 17.93
N ILE A 40 -10.27 19.02 18.33
CA ILE A 40 -11.54 19.78 18.27
C ILE A 40 -11.57 20.93 19.29
N SER A 41 -10.84 20.83 20.40
CA SER A 41 -10.74 21.91 21.38
C SER A 41 -9.62 22.91 21.08
N SER A 42 -8.79 22.69 20.04
CA SER A 42 -7.69 23.59 19.70
C SER A 42 -8.15 24.73 18.79
N PRO A 43 -7.39 25.84 18.70
CA PRO A 43 -7.63 26.87 17.70
C PRO A 43 -7.59 26.36 16.24
N GLN A 44 -7.02 25.17 16.00
CA GLN A 44 -6.92 24.54 14.68
C GLN A 44 -8.12 23.66 14.34
N ALA A 45 -9.14 23.54 15.22
CA ALA A 45 -10.32 22.71 14.97
C ALA A 45 -10.97 22.99 13.61
N TYR A 46 -11.08 24.26 13.22
CA TYR A 46 -11.60 24.66 11.92
C TYR A 46 -10.80 24.05 10.74
N THR A 47 -9.47 24.03 10.82
CA THR A 47 -8.62 23.47 9.75
C THR A 47 -8.79 21.96 9.61
N ALA A 48 -9.10 21.24 10.70
CA ALA A 48 -9.38 19.81 10.65
C ALA A 48 -10.75 19.48 10.03
N LEU A 49 -11.65 20.46 9.92
CA LEU A 49 -13.02 20.30 9.43
C LEU A 49 -13.28 20.97 8.08
N GLN A 50 -12.32 21.75 7.56
CA GLN A 50 -12.41 22.46 6.28
C GLN A 50 -11.70 21.66 5.17
N TYR A 51 -12.01 21.97 3.91
CA TYR A 51 -11.20 21.56 2.77
C TYR A 51 -9.72 21.87 3.02
N GLY A 52 -8.90 20.86 2.78
CA GLY A 52 -7.45 20.91 2.87
C GLY A 52 -6.80 20.70 1.50
N PRO A 53 -5.46 20.75 1.45
CA PRO A 53 -4.70 20.46 0.24
C PRO A 53 -4.94 19.02 -0.23
N GLU A 54 -4.91 18.82 -1.54
CA GLU A 54 -5.13 17.54 -2.24
C GLU A 54 -4.13 16.47 -1.81
N GLN A 55 -2.88 16.88 -1.53
CA GLN A 55 -1.83 16.01 -1.00
C GLN A 55 -2.12 15.48 0.41
N GLY A 56 -2.94 16.20 1.18
CA GLY A 56 -3.23 15.93 2.57
C GLY A 56 -2.55 16.87 3.56
N THR A 57 -2.95 16.80 4.84
CA THR A 57 -2.54 17.75 5.87
C THR A 57 -1.02 17.73 6.13
N GLN A 58 -0.38 18.89 5.97
CA GLN A 58 1.07 19.05 6.07
C GLN A 58 1.69 18.54 7.39
N SER A 59 1.01 18.70 8.52
CA SER A 59 1.51 18.24 9.81
C SER A 59 1.66 16.72 9.88
N LEU A 60 0.72 15.97 9.29
CA LEU A 60 0.79 14.52 9.20
C LEU A 60 1.85 14.08 8.17
N ILE A 61 1.96 14.79 7.05
CA ILE A 61 3.03 14.54 6.07
C ILE A 61 4.40 14.71 6.73
N ASN A 62 4.64 15.80 7.45
CA ASN A 62 5.92 16.03 8.14
C ASN A 62 6.22 14.94 9.17
N PHE A 63 5.23 14.53 9.96
CA PHE A 63 5.37 13.41 10.88
C PHE A 63 5.78 12.11 10.17
N LEU A 64 5.15 11.80 9.04
CA LEU A 64 5.47 10.62 8.24
C LEU A 64 6.87 10.70 7.63
N VAL A 65 7.27 11.86 7.10
CA VAL A 65 8.64 12.12 6.60
C VAL A 65 9.66 11.82 7.71
N GLU A 66 9.47 12.41 8.89
CA GLU A 66 10.37 12.23 10.04
C GLU A 66 10.41 10.77 10.48
N LYS A 67 9.26 10.09 10.55
CA LYS A 67 9.15 8.67 10.90
C LYS A 67 9.94 7.81 9.90
N ILE A 68 9.66 7.96 8.61
CA ILE A 68 10.25 7.16 7.54
C ILE A 68 11.77 7.38 7.48
N ASN A 69 12.23 8.63 7.55
CA ASN A 69 13.66 8.94 7.55
C ASN A 69 14.37 8.32 8.76
N ARG A 70 13.78 8.42 9.95
CA ARG A 70 14.34 7.85 11.18
C ARG A 70 14.41 6.33 11.15
N GLU A 71 13.35 5.67 10.68
CA GLU A 71 13.19 4.22 10.81
C GLU A 71 13.77 3.44 9.63
N GLN A 72 13.80 4.03 8.43
CA GLN A 72 14.35 3.39 7.22
C GLN A 72 15.69 3.98 6.79
N GLY A 73 16.22 4.98 7.50
CA GLY A 73 17.50 5.62 7.15
C GLY A 73 17.45 6.38 5.81
N LEU A 74 16.27 6.88 5.44
CA LEU A 74 16.02 7.57 4.17
C LEU A 74 16.19 9.09 4.30
N SER A 75 16.09 9.79 3.17
CA SER A 75 16.07 11.25 3.07
C SER A 75 14.87 11.75 2.26
N VAL A 76 13.69 11.18 2.52
CA VAL A 76 12.42 11.59 1.92
C VAL A 76 12.05 13.01 2.32
N GLN A 77 11.40 13.71 1.40
CA GLN A 77 10.88 15.06 1.55
C GLN A 77 9.34 15.03 1.52
N PRO A 78 8.64 16.10 1.95
CA PRO A 78 7.19 16.18 1.85
C PRO A 78 6.66 15.92 0.44
N THR A 79 7.40 16.33 -0.61
CA THR A 79 7.05 16.08 -2.01
C THR A 79 7.06 14.59 -2.41
N ASN A 80 7.63 13.71 -1.58
CA ASN A 80 7.64 12.27 -1.80
C ASN A 80 6.43 11.55 -1.19
N LEU A 81 5.51 12.25 -0.52
CA LEU A 81 4.39 11.64 0.18
C LEU A 81 3.05 12.24 -0.24
N MET A 82 2.01 11.41 -0.25
CA MET A 82 0.61 11.85 -0.34
C MET A 82 -0.24 11.01 0.61
N LEU A 83 -1.20 11.63 1.29
CA LEU A 83 -2.17 10.89 2.10
C LEU A 83 -3.24 10.24 1.23
N VAL A 84 -3.65 9.03 1.60
CA VAL A 84 -4.70 8.27 0.92
C VAL A 84 -5.69 7.69 1.90
N ALA A 85 -6.84 7.25 1.39
CA ALA A 85 -7.92 6.68 2.21
C ALA A 85 -7.67 5.19 2.56
N GLY A 86 -6.45 4.86 2.97
CA GLY A 86 -5.94 3.51 3.18
C GLY A 86 -5.49 2.80 1.90
N ALA A 87 -4.98 1.57 2.06
CA ALA A 87 -4.32 0.81 0.98
C ALA A 87 -5.24 0.49 -0.20
N THR A 88 -6.49 0.11 0.05
CA THR A 88 -7.49 -0.17 -1.01
C THR A 88 -7.68 1.04 -1.93
N HIS A 89 -7.73 2.27 -1.38
CA HIS A 89 -7.83 3.49 -2.18
C HIS A 89 -6.53 3.74 -2.97
N ALA A 90 -5.36 3.53 -2.34
CA ALA A 90 -4.10 3.60 -3.08
C ALA A 90 -4.04 2.63 -4.26
N ILE A 91 -4.39 1.35 -4.07
CA ILE A 91 -4.38 0.35 -5.14
C ILE A 91 -5.32 0.77 -6.29
N ASP A 92 -6.54 1.22 -5.97
CA ASP A 92 -7.49 1.72 -6.98
C ASP A 92 -6.93 2.90 -7.77
N MET A 93 -6.41 3.91 -7.08
CA MET A 93 -5.86 5.11 -7.68
C MET A 93 -4.64 4.80 -8.56
N LEU A 94 -3.71 3.97 -8.07
CA LEU A 94 -2.51 3.59 -8.81
C LEU A 94 -2.87 2.74 -10.03
N THR A 95 -3.84 1.84 -9.93
CA THR A 95 -4.32 1.08 -11.09
C THR A 95 -4.87 2.01 -12.16
N ARG A 96 -5.74 2.97 -11.77
CA ARG A 96 -6.30 3.98 -12.68
C ARG A 96 -5.23 4.83 -13.37
N LEU A 97 -4.19 5.21 -12.63
CA LEU A 97 -3.16 6.11 -13.13
C LEU A 97 -2.13 5.41 -14.02
N TYR A 98 -1.81 4.14 -13.75
CA TYR A 98 -0.66 3.46 -14.36
C TYR A 98 -1.02 2.30 -15.28
N ALA A 99 -2.27 1.84 -15.29
CA ALA A 99 -2.77 0.80 -16.16
C ALA A 99 -4.08 1.22 -16.87
N ARG A 100 -4.36 0.57 -17.99
CA ARG A 100 -5.59 0.72 -18.78
C ARG A 100 -6.30 -0.62 -18.92
N PRO A 101 -7.61 -0.64 -19.22
CA PRO A 101 -8.31 -1.87 -19.55
C PRO A 101 -7.57 -2.70 -20.60
N GLY A 102 -7.38 -3.99 -20.33
CA GLY A 102 -6.64 -4.94 -21.16
C GLY A 102 -5.11 -4.92 -20.99
N GLU A 103 -4.54 -3.97 -20.25
CA GLU A 103 -3.11 -3.99 -19.91
C GLU A 103 -2.80 -4.96 -18.78
N VAL A 104 -1.55 -5.37 -18.68
CA VAL A 104 -1.13 -6.44 -17.76
C VAL A 104 -0.72 -5.88 -16.39
N VAL A 105 -1.24 -6.52 -15.34
CA VAL A 105 -0.79 -6.36 -13.95
C VAL A 105 -0.32 -7.71 -13.42
N LEU A 106 0.91 -7.72 -12.89
CA LEU A 106 1.52 -8.88 -12.26
C LEU A 106 1.17 -8.89 -10.78
N VAL A 107 0.83 -10.07 -10.25
CA VAL A 107 0.50 -10.27 -8.84
C VAL A 107 1.14 -11.55 -8.32
N GLU A 108 1.41 -11.61 -7.02
CA GLU A 108 1.81 -12.85 -6.34
C GLU A 108 0.67 -13.90 -6.38
N ALA A 109 1.03 -15.19 -6.39
CA ALA A 109 0.10 -16.29 -6.17
C ALA A 109 0.56 -17.15 -4.98
N PRO A 110 -0.16 -17.12 -3.84
CA PRO A 110 -1.37 -16.33 -3.55
C PRO A 110 -1.08 -14.82 -3.30
N THR A 111 -2.13 -13.99 -3.19
CA THR A 111 -2.02 -12.56 -2.81
C THR A 111 -3.29 -12.06 -2.11
N TYR A 112 -3.35 -10.76 -1.77
CA TYR A 112 -4.49 -10.11 -1.13
C TYR A 112 -5.72 -10.05 -2.05
N VAL A 113 -6.82 -10.66 -1.60
CA VAL A 113 -8.05 -10.84 -2.37
C VAL A 113 -8.68 -9.53 -2.86
N ASP A 114 -8.68 -8.46 -2.05
CA ASP A 114 -9.31 -7.20 -2.47
C ASP A 114 -8.52 -6.51 -3.58
N ALA A 115 -7.19 -6.69 -3.65
CA ALA A 115 -6.39 -6.20 -4.76
C ALA A 115 -6.84 -6.85 -6.09
N ILE A 116 -7.09 -8.16 -6.09
CA ILE A 116 -7.63 -8.90 -7.26
C ILE A 116 -8.97 -8.30 -7.71
N HIS A 117 -9.87 -7.99 -6.77
CA HIS A 117 -11.16 -7.38 -7.07
C HIS A 117 -11.00 -5.99 -7.70
N ILE A 118 -10.16 -5.13 -7.13
CA ILE A 118 -9.88 -3.80 -7.67
C ILE A 118 -9.35 -3.90 -9.11
N PHE A 119 -8.35 -4.75 -9.33
CA PHE A 119 -7.76 -4.92 -10.67
C PHE A 119 -8.81 -5.41 -11.70
N ARG A 120 -9.72 -6.30 -11.31
CA ARG A 120 -10.81 -6.75 -12.18
C ARG A 120 -11.81 -5.63 -12.49
N ASP A 121 -12.10 -4.76 -11.53
CA ASP A 121 -12.98 -3.60 -11.75
C ASP A 121 -12.37 -2.60 -12.75
N HIS A 122 -11.03 -2.50 -12.80
CA HIS A 122 -10.29 -1.76 -13.82
C HIS A 122 -10.11 -2.51 -15.15
N GLN A 123 -10.61 -3.75 -15.24
CA GLN A 123 -10.54 -4.59 -16.44
C GLN A 123 -9.10 -4.82 -16.94
N VAL A 124 -8.11 -4.84 -16.03
CA VAL A 124 -6.74 -5.23 -16.36
C VAL A 124 -6.62 -6.75 -16.43
N GLU A 125 -5.63 -7.24 -17.16
CA GLU A 125 -5.31 -8.66 -17.24
C GLU A 125 -4.32 -9.03 -16.12
N LEU A 126 -4.76 -9.93 -15.22
CA LEU A 126 -3.93 -10.41 -14.12
C LEU A 126 -3.08 -11.61 -14.55
N TYR A 127 -1.78 -11.48 -14.35
CA TYR A 127 -0.82 -12.57 -14.51
C TYR A 127 -0.18 -12.88 -13.17
N ALA A 128 -0.43 -14.10 -12.69
CA ALA A 128 0.04 -14.52 -11.38
C ALA A 128 1.46 -15.07 -11.45
N ILE A 129 2.29 -14.69 -10.50
CA ILE A 129 3.67 -15.14 -10.36
C ILE A 129 3.79 -16.04 -9.12
N PRO A 130 4.37 -17.24 -9.25
CA PRO A 130 4.59 -18.14 -8.12
C PRO A 130 5.42 -17.50 -7.00
N THR A 131 5.06 -17.86 -5.76
CA THR A 131 5.83 -17.58 -4.55
C THR A 131 6.34 -18.89 -3.92
N ASP A 132 7.43 -18.81 -3.17
CA ASP A 132 7.86 -19.87 -2.24
C ASP A 132 7.90 -19.35 -0.79
N GLU A 133 8.60 -20.06 0.10
CA GLU A 133 8.74 -19.69 1.52
C GLU A 133 9.41 -18.33 1.73
N ASP A 134 10.16 -17.84 0.74
CA ASP A 134 10.81 -16.52 0.74
C ASP A 134 10.01 -15.48 -0.08
N GLY A 135 8.79 -15.81 -0.50
CA GLY A 135 7.91 -14.93 -1.27
C GLY A 135 8.10 -15.03 -2.78
N LEU A 136 7.84 -13.93 -3.49
CA LEU A 136 7.91 -13.84 -4.96
C LEU A 136 9.24 -14.38 -5.50
N ILE A 137 9.17 -15.24 -6.53
CA ILE A 137 10.34 -15.90 -7.13
C ILE A 137 10.82 -15.09 -8.35
N PRO A 138 12.00 -14.41 -8.30
CA PRO A 138 12.45 -13.55 -9.39
C PRO A 138 12.63 -14.28 -10.73
N SER A 139 13.08 -15.53 -10.71
CA SER A 139 13.26 -16.33 -11.93
C SER A 139 11.94 -16.72 -12.59
N GLU A 140 10.86 -16.91 -11.82
CA GLU A 140 9.52 -17.14 -12.39
C GLU A 140 8.90 -15.83 -12.91
N LEU A 141 9.16 -14.70 -12.22
CA LEU A 141 8.82 -13.37 -12.72
C LEU A 141 9.48 -13.11 -14.08
N GLU A 142 10.79 -13.34 -14.21
CA GLU A 142 11.53 -13.16 -15.47
C GLU A 142 11.00 -14.04 -16.60
N LYS A 143 10.72 -15.31 -16.33
CA LYS A 143 10.12 -16.23 -17.32
C LYS A 143 8.77 -15.69 -17.82
N GLN A 144 7.91 -15.26 -16.90
CA GLN A 144 6.60 -14.71 -17.27
C GLN A 144 6.73 -13.42 -18.07
N LEU A 145 7.67 -12.54 -17.70
CA LEU A 145 7.97 -11.31 -18.42
C LEU A 145 8.44 -11.59 -19.85
N ALA A 146 9.35 -12.56 -20.05
CA ALA A 146 9.82 -12.96 -21.37
C ALA A 146 8.68 -13.51 -22.26
N LEU A 147 7.80 -14.34 -21.70
CA LEU A 147 6.62 -14.86 -22.40
C LEU A 147 5.65 -13.74 -22.80
N LEU A 148 5.37 -12.80 -21.90
CA LEU A 148 4.52 -11.65 -22.18
C LEU A 148 5.11 -10.77 -23.27
N HIS A 149 6.40 -10.44 -23.17
CA HIS A 149 7.08 -9.62 -24.16
C HIS A 149 7.04 -10.29 -25.55
N SER A 150 7.33 -11.60 -25.63
CA SER A 150 7.27 -12.33 -26.91
C SER A 150 5.87 -12.39 -27.53
N SER A 151 4.82 -12.21 -26.73
CA SER A 151 3.42 -12.12 -27.17
C SER A 151 2.92 -10.69 -27.35
N GLY A 152 3.80 -9.69 -27.28
CA GLY A 152 3.46 -8.28 -27.47
C GLY A 152 2.72 -7.64 -26.29
N LYS A 153 2.75 -8.26 -25.11
CA LYS A 153 2.17 -7.73 -23.87
C LYS A 153 3.26 -7.18 -22.96
N PHE A 154 3.04 -6.00 -22.41
CA PHE A 154 3.98 -5.30 -21.56
C PHE A 154 3.33 -4.99 -20.21
N PRO A 155 3.79 -5.61 -19.11
CA PRO A 155 3.29 -5.30 -17.78
C PRO A 155 3.42 -3.83 -17.43
N ARG A 156 2.41 -3.32 -16.75
CA ARG A 156 2.38 -1.93 -16.25
C ARG A 156 2.71 -1.84 -14.78
N ILE A 157 2.24 -2.81 -14.01
CA ILE A 157 2.34 -2.86 -12.56
C ILE A 157 2.75 -4.27 -12.15
N LEU A 158 3.67 -4.35 -11.18
CA LEU A 158 3.81 -5.48 -10.27
C LEU A 158 3.27 -5.05 -8.91
N TYR A 159 2.22 -5.71 -8.43
CA TYR A 159 1.72 -5.55 -7.06
C TYR A 159 2.31 -6.65 -6.18
N THR A 160 3.00 -6.26 -5.11
CA THR A 160 3.68 -7.18 -4.19
C THR A 160 3.52 -6.72 -2.74
N ILE A 161 3.40 -7.68 -1.82
CA ILE A 161 3.32 -7.44 -0.38
C ILE A 161 4.60 -8.00 0.27
N PRO A 162 5.72 -7.25 0.30
CA PRO A 162 7.04 -7.84 0.54
C PRO A 162 7.32 -8.17 2.02
N ASN A 163 6.55 -7.62 2.96
CA ASN A 163 6.74 -7.83 4.38
C ASN A 163 5.50 -8.48 4.98
N PHE A 164 5.70 -9.60 5.68
CA PHE A 164 4.63 -10.34 6.37
C PHE A 164 3.43 -10.58 5.45
N HIS A 165 3.73 -11.12 4.26
CA HIS A 165 2.87 -11.19 3.09
C HIS A 165 1.47 -11.75 3.43
N ASN A 166 0.42 -11.17 2.83
CA ASN A 166 -0.94 -11.69 2.98
C ASN A 166 -1.28 -12.61 1.79
N PRO A 167 -1.50 -13.93 1.96
CA PRO A 167 -1.78 -14.62 3.22
C PRO A 167 -0.62 -15.46 3.81
N THR A 168 0.52 -15.56 3.15
CA THR A 168 1.57 -16.56 3.46
C THR A 168 2.38 -16.26 4.73
N GLY A 169 2.44 -15.00 5.16
CA GLY A 169 3.26 -14.52 6.26
C GLY A 169 4.76 -14.37 5.94
N CYS A 170 5.21 -14.77 4.74
CA CYS A 170 6.62 -14.68 4.37
C CYS A 170 7.09 -13.23 4.20
N THR A 171 8.41 -13.04 4.25
CA THR A 171 9.04 -11.73 4.04
C THR A 171 10.09 -11.87 2.95
N LEU A 172 9.93 -11.08 1.89
CA LEU A 172 10.78 -11.11 0.70
C LEU A 172 12.19 -10.58 1.02
N PRO A 173 13.27 -11.36 0.88
CA PRO A 173 14.63 -10.92 1.18
C PRO A 173 15.14 -9.81 0.25
N GLU A 174 16.07 -8.98 0.73
CA GLU A 174 16.62 -7.85 -0.05
C GLU A 174 17.28 -8.28 -1.37
N ALA A 175 17.90 -9.47 -1.39
CA ALA A 175 18.49 -10.03 -2.61
C ALA A 175 17.43 -10.17 -3.71
N ARG A 176 16.27 -10.77 -3.40
CA ARG A 176 15.16 -10.93 -4.36
C ARG A 176 14.56 -9.58 -4.73
N ARG A 177 14.43 -8.65 -3.78
CA ARG A 177 13.97 -7.27 -4.08
C ARG A 177 14.87 -6.61 -5.11
N SER A 178 16.19 -6.75 -4.96
CA SER A 178 17.18 -6.18 -5.88
C SER A 178 17.07 -6.79 -7.29
N GLU A 179 16.87 -8.11 -7.39
CA GLU A 179 16.62 -8.78 -8.67
C GLU A 179 15.35 -8.27 -9.34
N ILE A 180 14.25 -8.15 -8.58
CA ILE A 180 12.96 -7.65 -9.07
C ILE A 180 13.06 -6.19 -9.51
N ILE A 181 13.82 -5.34 -8.80
CA ILE A 181 14.10 -3.95 -9.23
C ILE A 181 14.83 -3.94 -10.57
N GLY A 182 15.83 -4.83 -10.75
CA GLY A 182 16.52 -4.99 -12.02
C GLY A 182 15.56 -5.38 -13.16
N LEU A 183 14.64 -6.31 -12.90
CA LEU A 183 13.61 -6.70 -13.86
C LEU A 183 12.63 -5.56 -14.16
N ALA A 184 12.21 -4.79 -13.14
CA ALA A 184 11.36 -3.61 -13.31
C ALA A 184 12.02 -2.58 -14.23
N GLY A 185 13.29 -2.25 -13.99
CA GLY A 185 14.05 -1.35 -14.86
C GLY A 185 14.26 -1.88 -16.28
N HIS A 186 14.45 -3.19 -16.46
CA HIS A 186 14.66 -3.80 -17.77
C HIS A 186 13.36 -3.87 -18.61
N TYR A 187 12.24 -4.24 -17.98
CA TYR A 187 10.96 -4.44 -18.67
C TYR A 187 10.00 -3.23 -18.58
N GLY A 188 10.33 -2.22 -17.77
CA GLY A 188 9.64 -0.92 -17.72
C GLY A 188 8.29 -0.94 -17.00
N PHE A 189 8.18 -1.66 -15.88
CA PHE A 189 6.95 -1.70 -15.08
C PHE A 189 7.11 -1.04 -13.71
N LEU A 190 6.02 -0.48 -13.18
CA LEU A 190 5.97 0.10 -11.84
C LEU A 190 5.85 -1.01 -10.78
N ILE A 191 6.64 -0.94 -9.72
CA ILE A 191 6.45 -1.75 -8.51
C ILE A 191 5.50 -0.99 -7.58
N VAL A 192 4.34 -1.58 -7.32
CA VAL A 192 3.42 -1.15 -6.26
C VAL A 192 3.69 -2.02 -5.04
N GLU A 193 4.41 -1.44 -4.09
CA GLU A 193 4.82 -2.10 -2.85
C GLU A 193 3.74 -1.88 -1.78
N ASP A 194 2.98 -2.92 -1.43
CA ASP A 194 2.00 -2.86 -0.34
C ASP A 194 2.68 -3.21 0.98
N ASP A 195 3.13 -2.17 1.70
CA ASP A 195 3.99 -2.31 2.88
C ASP A 195 3.27 -2.00 4.20
N VAL A 196 1.96 -2.27 4.25
CA VAL A 196 1.10 -1.94 5.39
C VAL A 196 1.42 -2.70 6.67
N TYR A 197 2.24 -3.74 6.60
CA TYR A 197 2.65 -4.57 7.72
C TYR A 197 4.05 -4.26 8.25
N ARG A 198 4.82 -3.35 7.63
CA ARG A 198 6.22 -3.06 8.01
C ARG A 198 6.42 -2.84 9.52
N ASP A 199 5.52 -2.08 10.12
CA ASP A 199 5.61 -1.69 11.54
C ASP A 199 5.28 -2.85 12.50
N LEU A 200 4.88 -4.03 11.99
CA LEU A 200 4.50 -5.21 12.77
C LEU A 200 5.60 -6.28 12.85
N SER A 201 6.86 -5.88 12.70
CA SER A 201 7.99 -6.80 12.91
C SER A 201 8.09 -7.21 14.38
N PHE A 202 7.91 -8.51 14.66
CA PHE A 202 8.09 -9.06 16.01
C PHE A 202 9.56 -9.30 16.35
N GLU A 203 10.36 -9.68 15.35
CA GLU A 203 11.77 -10.02 15.51
C GLU A 203 12.61 -9.25 14.49
N GLY A 204 13.60 -8.50 14.98
CA GLY A 204 14.48 -7.71 14.12
C GLY A 204 13.76 -6.58 13.37
N ALA A 205 14.49 -5.96 12.45
CA ALA A 205 13.96 -4.94 11.56
C ALA A 205 13.48 -5.58 10.25
N ALA A 206 12.38 -5.06 9.68
CA ALA A 206 11.96 -5.44 8.34
C ALA A 206 13.06 -5.08 7.32
N PRO A 207 13.28 -5.89 6.27
CA PRO A 207 14.28 -5.60 5.24
C PRO A 207 14.04 -4.25 4.55
N ALA A 208 15.09 -3.67 3.97
CA ALA A 208 15.02 -2.42 3.21
C ALA A 208 13.91 -2.49 2.14
N SER A 209 13.02 -1.50 2.12
CA SER A 209 11.90 -1.42 1.17
C SER A 209 12.38 -1.42 -0.28
N PHE A 210 11.51 -1.81 -1.21
CA PHE A 210 11.73 -1.57 -2.64
C PHE A 210 12.04 -0.10 -2.90
N TYR A 211 11.31 0.81 -2.25
CA TYR A 211 11.56 2.25 -2.37
C TYR A 211 12.98 2.62 -1.94
N ALA A 212 13.46 2.10 -0.80
CA ALA A 212 14.80 2.36 -0.30
C ALA A 212 15.89 1.83 -1.25
N LEU A 213 15.74 0.60 -1.74
CA LEU A 213 16.71 -0.07 -2.61
C LEU A 213 16.75 0.53 -4.02
N ALA A 214 15.60 0.97 -4.54
CA ALA A 214 15.51 1.61 -5.86
C ALA A 214 15.69 3.14 -5.81
N HIS A 215 15.94 3.71 -4.63
CA HIS A 215 15.96 5.17 -4.42
C HIS A 215 14.70 5.89 -4.95
N GLY A 216 13.56 5.22 -4.84
CA GLY A 216 12.26 5.70 -5.32
C GLY A 216 12.03 5.61 -6.84
N ASP A 217 12.98 5.09 -7.62
CA ASP A 217 12.78 4.88 -9.05
C ASP A 217 11.81 3.71 -9.30
N GLN A 218 10.78 3.95 -10.10
CA GLN A 218 9.76 2.95 -10.48
C GLN A 218 9.09 2.23 -9.29
N VAL A 219 9.07 2.83 -8.10
CA VAL A 219 8.40 2.27 -6.92
C VAL A 219 7.40 3.28 -6.35
N LEU A 220 6.16 2.82 -6.12
CA LEU A 220 5.19 3.48 -5.26
C LEU A 220 4.85 2.55 -4.09
N SER A 221 5.24 2.96 -2.90
CA SER A 221 5.03 2.22 -1.67
C SER A 221 3.78 2.70 -0.94
N ILE A 222 3.00 1.77 -0.42
CA ILE A 222 1.73 2.00 0.27
C ILE A 222 1.93 1.71 1.76
N GLY A 223 1.66 2.73 2.58
CA GLY A 223 1.55 2.57 4.03
C GLY A 223 0.12 2.79 4.54
N SER A 224 -0.17 2.29 5.73
CA SER A 224 -1.51 2.36 6.32
C SER A 224 -1.49 2.39 7.84
N PHE A 225 -2.42 3.15 8.42
CA PHE A 225 -2.68 3.13 9.86
C PHE A 225 -3.70 2.04 10.27
N SER A 226 -4.23 1.27 9.32
CA SER A 226 -5.23 0.24 9.61
C SER A 226 -4.74 -0.86 10.53
N LYS A 227 -3.44 -1.14 10.50
CA LYS A 227 -2.81 -2.27 11.22
C LYS A 227 -2.09 -1.82 12.50
N THR A 228 -1.92 -0.52 12.69
CA THR A 228 -1.16 0.07 13.81
C THR A 228 -2.00 0.99 14.71
N LEU A 229 -3.09 1.57 14.20
CA LEU A 229 -3.98 2.44 14.96
C LEU A 229 -5.43 1.93 14.95
N ALA A 230 -6.13 2.08 13.81
CA ALA A 230 -7.51 1.62 13.66
C ALA A 230 -7.92 1.59 12.18
N PRO A 231 -8.48 0.48 11.68
CA PRO A 231 -8.91 0.37 10.28
C PRO A 231 -10.06 1.29 9.91
N GLY A 232 -10.86 1.72 10.88
CA GLY A 232 -11.98 2.65 10.70
C GLY A 232 -11.55 4.08 10.36
N LEU A 233 -10.29 4.45 10.56
CA LEU A 233 -9.78 5.79 10.21
C LEU A 233 -9.69 6.03 8.72
N ARG A 234 -9.62 4.95 7.92
CA ARG A 234 -9.45 5.01 6.46
C ARG A 234 -8.28 5.93 6.09
N LEU A 235 -7.13 5.74 6.72
CA LEU A 235 -5.98 6.62 6.56
C LEU A 235 -4.71 5.81 6.26
N GLY A 236 -4.00 6.24 5.22
CA GLY A 236 -2.71 5.72 4.80
C GLY A 236 -1.93 6.76 4.02
N TRP A 237 -0.84 6.34 3.41
CA TRP A 237 -0.01 7.21 2.58
C TRP A 237 0.60 6.45 1.41
N LEU A 238 0.93 7.20 0.36
CA LEU A 238 1.82 6.78 -0.72
C LEU A 238 3.18 7.41 -0.51
N LEU A 239 4.23 6.64 -0.79
CA LEU A 239 5.61 7.09 -0.85
C LEU A 239 6.17 6.81 -2.25
N GLY A 240 6.73 7.83 -2.90
CA GLY A 240 7.23 7.73 -4.28
C GLY A 240 8.16 8.88 -4.66
N SER A 241 8.67 8.84 -5.89
CA SER A 241 9.37 10.00 -6.45
C SER A 241 8.46 11.23 -6.48
N ALA A 242 9.05 12.43 -6.48
CA ALA A 242 8.28 13.67 -6.45
C ALA A 242 7.31 13.76 -7.64
N ASP A 243 7.75 13.33 -8.83
CA ASP A 243 6.93 13.33 -10.04
C ASP A 243 5.77 12.32 -9.97
N ALA A 244 6.03 11.12 -9.43
CA ALA A 244 5.00 10.10 -9.27
C ALA A 244 3.92 10.53 -8.26
N ILE A 245 4.34 11.21 -7.19
CA ILE A 245 3.43 11.76 -6.18
C ILE A 245 2.67 12.96 -6.72
N GLN A 246 3.32 13.86 -7.45
CA GLN A 246 2.62 14.97 -8.11
C GLN A 246 1.52 14.46 -9.06
N ARG A 247 1.81 13.40 -9.83
CA ARG A 247 0.80 12.75 -10.67
C ARG A 247 -0.38 12.19 -9.87
N CYS A 248 -0.14 11.69 -8.65
CA CYS A 248 -1.22 11.24 -7.77
C CYS A 248 -2.04 12.41 -7.21
N ILE A 249 -1.39 13.52 -6.86
CA ILE A 249 -2.06 14.76 -6.40
C ILE A 249 -2.98 15.33 -7.50
N ASP A 250 -2.53 15.28 -8.76
CA ASP A 250 -3.29 15.78 -9.91
C ASP A 250 -4.43 14.84 -10.34
N CYS A 251 -4.57 13.67 -9.70
CA CYS A 251 -5.54 12.65 -10.09
C CYS A 251 -6.98 13.08 -9.75
N GLY A 252 -7.74 13.44 -10.78
CA GLY A 252 -9.17 13.76 -10.62
C GLY A 252 -9.43 15.08 -9.91
N THR A 253 -8.41 15.95 -9.84
CA THR A 253 -8.49 17.29 -9.25
C THR A 253 -8.58 18.35 -10.35
N THR A 254 -9.13 19.51 -10.01
CA THR A 254 -9.20 20.63 -10.97
C THR A 254 -7.83 21.28 -11.01
N GLN A 255 -7.16 21.23 -12.16
CA GLN A 255 -5.95 22.03 -12.37
C GLN A 255 -6.35 23.50 -12.42
N MET A 256 -6.03 24.25 -11.36
CA MET A 256 -6.23 25.70 -11.29
C MET A 256 -5.07 26.44 -11.93
#